data_AF-A0AAU5IM11-F1
#
_entry.id   AF-A0AAU5IM11-F1
#
_cell.length_a   1.000
_cell.length_b   1.000
_cell.length_c   1.000
_cell.angle_alpha   90.00
_cell.angle_beta   90.00
_cell.angle_gamma   90.00
#
_symmetry.space_group_name_H-M   'P 1'
#
loop_
_entity.id
_entity.type
_entity.pdbx_description
1 polymer ?
#
loop_
_entity_poly.entity_id
_entity_poly.type
_entity_poly.pdbx_seq_one_letter_code
_entity_poly.pdbx_strand_id
1 'polypeptide(L)' 'MRQRLRAGNTTDYDFTNKVTSSCSNKFDIRSVGTHEAGHIFGLKDIAGAHENRTMHENSNRCSTQARTLGKGDVLGLRSI' A
#
# COMPACT_ATOMS: atom_id res chain seq x y z
N MET A 1 -7.48 -0.27 -16.98
CA MET A 1 -8.23 0.51 -15.97
C MET A 1 -7.25 0.82 -14.85
N ARG A 2 -6.74 2.06 -14.78
CA ARG A 2 -5.70 2.46 -13.82
C ARG A 2 -6.37 2.73 -12.47
N GLN A 3 -6.23 1.82 -11.49
CA GLN A 3 -6.64 2.12 -10.12
C GLN A 3 -5.62 3.09 -9.54
N ARG A 4 -5.84 4.40 -9.75
CA ARG A 4 -5.25 5.41 -8.89
C ARG A 4 -5.76 5.11 -7.48
N LEU A 5 -4.87 4.72 -6.59
CA LEU A 5 -5.11 4.65 -5.16
C LEU A 5 -5.69 5.99 -4.70
N ARG A 6 -7.01 6.03 -4.48
CA ARG A 6 -7.67 7.12 -3.75
C ARG A 6 -7.59 6.77 -2.28
N ALA A 7 -6.37 6.81 -1.73
CA ALA A 7 -6.16 6.58 -0.31
C ALA A 7 -7.07 7.51 0.50
N GLY A 8 -7.73 6.94 1.52
CA GLY A 8 -8.65 7.68 2.38
C GLY A 8 -10.05 7.93 1.81
N ASN A 9 -10.42 7.35 0.66
CA ASN A 9 -11.82 7.33 0.23
C ASN A 9 -12.64 6.35 1.06
N THR A 10 -13.18 6.83 2.18
CA THR A 10 -14.01 6.04 3.11
C THR A 10 -15.47 5.94 2.69
N THR A 11 -15.90 6.58 1.60
CA THR A 11 -17.29 6.46 1.10
C THR A 11 -17.45 5.25 0.21
N ASP A 12 -16.43 4.93 -0.60
CA ASP A 12 -16.48 3.84 -1.57
C ASP A 12 -15.73 2.59 -1.09
N TYR A 13 -14.87 2.71 -0.07
CA TYR A 13 -14.02 1.62 0.40
C TYR A 13 -14.00 1.48 1.92
N ASP A 14 -13.99 0.22 2.36
CA ASP A 14 -13.81 -0.14 3.75
C ASP A 14 -12.32 -0.29 4.11
N PHE A 15 -11.98 0.22 5.28
CA PHE A 15 -10.65 0.10 5.86
C PHE A 15 -10.69 -0.64 7.20
N THR A 16 -9.58 -1.30 7.52
CA THR A 16 -9.34 -1.91 8.83
C THR A 16 -7.91 -1.65 9.27
N ASN A 17 -7.67 -1.59 10.58
CA ASN A 17 -6.32 -1.63 11.16
C ASN A 17 -6.01 -3.02 11.77
N LYS A 18 -6.99 -3.93 11.72
CA LYS A 18 -6.88 -5.28 12.27
C LYS A 18 -7.27 -6.27 11.18
N VAL A 19 -6.27 -6.75 10.46
CA VAL A 19 -6.43 -7.88 9.53
C VAL A 19 -6.44 -9.16 10.35
N THR A 20 -7.56 -9.85 10.35
CA THR A 20 -7.75 -11.18 10.96
C THR A 20 -7.93 -12.24 9.87
N SER A 21 -7.94 -13.52 10.25
CA SER A 21 -8.29 -14.63 9.34
C SER A 21 -9.68 -14.48 8.71
N SER A 22 -10.58 -13.73 9.35
CA SER A 22 -11.93 -13.43 8.86
C SER A 22 -12.03 -12.14 8.03
N CYS A 23 -10.91 -11.50 7.69
CA CYS A 23 -10.94 -10.28 6.89
C CYS A 23 -11.46 -10.58 5.48
N SER A 24 -12.42 -9.79 5.01
CA SER A 24 -12.90 -9.82 3.63
C SER A 24 -13.15 -8.41 3.13
N ASN A 25 -12.71 -8.12 1.91
CA ASN A 25 -12.98 -6.88 1.18
C ASN A 25 -12.56 -5.55 1.85
N LYS A 26 -11.68 -5.56 2.85
CA LYS A 26 -11.19 -4.33 3.51
C LYS A 26 -9.74 -4.05 3.16
N PHE A 27 -9.38 -2.79 3.02
CA PHE A 27 -7.98 -2.36 2.91
C PHE A 27 -7.37 -2.19 4.29
N ASP A 28 -6.10 -2.58 4.45
CA ASP A 28 -5.39 -2.29 5.68
C ASP A 28 -4.91 -0.83 5.68
N ILE A 29 -5.39 -0.02 6.62
CA ILE A 29 -5.12 1.42 6.64
C ILE A 29 -3.63 1.73 6.85
N ARG A 30 -2.89 0.86 7.54
CA ARG A 30 -1.45 1.02 7.74
C ARG A 30 -0.67 0.67 6.48
N SER A 31 -1.04 -0.40 5.78
CA SER A 31 -0.49 -0.73 4.46
C SER A 31 -0.69 0.42 3.47
N VAL A 32 -1.92 0.93 3.33
CA VAL A 32 -2.24 2.06 2.44
C VAL A 32 -1.46 3.31 2.87
N GLY A 33 -1.49 3.66 4.17
CA GLY A 33 -0.77 4.83 4.67
C GLY A 33 0.74 4.77 4.43
N THR A 34 1.35 3.59 4.49
CA THR A 34 2.79 3.43 4.23
C THR A 34 3.12 3.61 2.74
N HIS A 35 2.25 3.12 1.84
CA HIS A 35 2.34 3.36 0.39
C HIS A 35 2.30 4.86 0.07
N GLU A 36 1.28 5.56 0.58
CA GLU A 36 1.13 7.00 0.34
C GLU A 36 2.25 7.81 0.99
N ALA A 37 2.74 7.40 2.16
CA ALA A 37 3.92 8.02 2.75
C ALA A 37 5.15 7.88 1.84
N GLY A 38 5.30 6.75 1.14
CA GLY A 38 6.32 6.58 0.12
C GLY A 38 6.23 7.66 -0.97
N HIS A 39 5.03 7.99 -1.44
CA HIS A 39 4.83 9.10 -2.37
C HIS A 39 5.19 10.47 -1.78
N ILE A 40 4.86 10.72 -0.51
CA ILE A 40 5.26 11.95 0.19
C ILE A 40 6.78 12.10 0.20
N PHE A 41 7.52 11.00 0.40
CA PHE A 41 8.98 10.99 0.37
C PHE A 41 9.59 10.96 -1.05
N GLY A 42 8.78 10.93 -2.11
CA GLY A 42 9.24 11.01 -3.50
C GLY A 42 9.38 9.67 -4.23
N LEU A 43 8.93 8.56 -3.62
CA LEU A 43 8.85 7.28 -4.31
C LEU A 43 7.71 7.26 -5.34
N LYS A 44 7.90 6.48 -6.41
CA LYS A 44 6.90 6.25 -7.46
C LYS A 44 6.36 4.83 -7.38
N ASP A 45 5.15 4.64 -7.90
CA ASP A 45 4.59 3.31 -8.14
C ASP A 45 5.51 2.48 -9.02
N ILE A 46 5.64 1.20 -8.68
CA ILE A 46 6.36 0.21 -9.46
C ILE A 46 5.35 -0.72 -10.11
N ALA A 47 5.00 -0.40 -11.36
CA ALA A 47 4.12 -1.22 -12.18
C ALA A 47 4.71 -2.62 -12.40
N GLY A 48 3.89 -3.65 -12.27
CA GLY A 48 4.35 -5.05 -12.39
C GLY A 48 5.28 -5.52 -11.27
N ALA A 49 5.48 -4.73 -10.20
CA ALA A 49 6.15 -5.22 -9.01
C ALA A 49 5.35 -6.37 -8.36
N HIS A 50 6.03 -7.19 -7.57
CA HIS A 50 5.33 -8.12 -6.70
C HIS A 50 4.41 -7.37 -5.73
N GLU A 51 3.23 -7.94 -5.50
CA GLU A 51 2.14 -7.41 -4.68
C GLU A 51 2.53 -7.19 -3.20
N ASN A 52 3.69 -7.71 -2.80
CA ASN A 52 4.26 -7.63 -1.45
C ASN A 52 5.16 -6.39 -1.26
N ARG A 53 5.27 -5.52 -2.28
CA ARG A 53 6.05 -4.27 -2.22
C ARG A 53 5.18 -3.12 -1.74
N THR A 54 5.77 -2.21 -0.96
CA THR A 54 5.05 -1.05 -0.46
C THR A 54 4.58 -0.16 -1.60
N MET A 55 5.44 0.08 -2.59
CA MET A 55 5.12 0.88 -3.78
C MET A 55 4.57 0.06 -4.95
N HIS A 56 3.94 -1.10 -4.68
CA HIS A 56 3.22 -1.79 -5.73
C HIS A 56 2.02 -0.95 -6.19
N GLU A 57 1.74 -0.93 -7.50
CA GLU A 57 0.72 -0.07 -8.11
C GLU A 57 -0.71 -0.31 -7.60
N ASN A 58 -0.97 -1.46 -6.96
CA ASN A 58 -2.25 -1.79 -6.36
C ASN A 58 -2.12 -2.04 -4.86
N SER A 59 -3.11 -1.58 -4.09
CA SER A 59 -3.22 -1.99 -2.69
C SER A 59 -3.94 -3.33 -2.56
N ASN A 60 -3.34 -4.21 -1.76
CA ASN A 60 -3.92 -5.51 -1.48
C ASN A 60 -4.94 -5.45 -0.34
N ARG A 61 -6.12 -6.00 -0.58
CA ARG A 61 -7.16 -6.17 0.44
C ARG A 61 -6.73 -7.22 1.45
N CYS A 62 -7.06 -7.01 2.72
CA CYS A 62 -6.78 -7.93 3.81
C CYS A 62 -5.31 -8.37 3.90
N SER A 63 -4.40 -7.46 3.56
CA SER A 63 -2.96 -7.71 3.53
C SER A 63 -2.21 -6.69 4.38
N THR A 64 -1.28 -7.18 5.20
CA THR A 64 -0.41 -6.35 6.04
C THR A 64 0.98 -6.17 5.46
N GLN A 65 1.21 -6.62 4.23
CA GLN A 65 2.55 -6.72 3.65
C GLN A 65 3.20 -5.36 3.41
N ALA A 66 2.41 -4.36 3.02
CA ALA A 66 2.88 -3.00 2.84
C ALA A 66 2.93 -2.19 4.17
N ARG A 67 2.74 -2.81 5.34
CA ARG A 67 3.03 -2.14 6.63
C ARG A 67 4.53 -1.92 6.86
N THR A 68 5.37 -2.62 6.11
CA THR A 68 6.82 -2.60 6.23
C THR A 68 7.46 -2.34 4.88
N LEU A 69 8.60 -1.65 4.89
CA LEU A 69 9.37 -1.37 3.69
C LEU A 69 10.12 -2.62 3.23
N GLY A 70 9.92 -3.02 1.97
CA GLY A 70 10.76 -4.02 1.33
C GLY A 70 12.15 -3.46 1.02
N LYS A 71 13.12 -4.34 0.75
CA LYS A 71 14.50 -3.93 0.39
C LYS A 71 14.55 -2.88 -0.73
N GLY A 72 13.71 -3.04 -1.77
CA GLY A 72 13.62 -2.07 -2.87
C GLY A 72 13.10 -0.71 -2.42
N ASP A 73 12.08 -0.68 -1.55
CA ASP A 73 11.51 0.56 -1.00
C ASP A 73 12.56 1.31 -0.16
N VAL A 74 13.33 0.59 0.67
CA VAL A 74 14.42 1.17 1.48
C VAL A 74 15.54 1.74 0.62
N LEU A 75 15.96 1.00 -0.42
CA LEU A 75 17.00 1.48 -1.34
C LEU A 75 16.52 2.71 -2.12
N GLY A 76 15.26 2.73 -2.54
CA GLY A 76 14.64 3.89 -3.18
C GLY A 76 14.70 5.12 -2.27
N LEU A 77 14.24 5.01 -1.02
CA LEU A 77 14.26 6.13 -0.07
C LEU A 77 15.65 6.67 0.21
N ARG A 78 16.67 5.81 0.24
CA ARG A 78 18.07 6.22 0.46
C ARG A 78 18.73 6.85 -0.77
N SER A 79 18.10 6.73 -1.94
CA SER A 79 18.61 7.30 -3.20
C SER A 79 18.01 8.67 -3.53
N ILE A 80 17.12 9.17 -2.67
CA ILE A 80 16.51 10.50 -2.72
C ILE A 80 17.29 11.40 -1.77
#